data_AF-A0A364KP62-F1
#
_entry.id   AF-A0A364KP62-F1
#
_cell.length_a   1.000
_cell.length_b   1.000
_cell.length_c   1.000
_cell.angle_alpha   90.00
_cell.angle_beta   90.00
_cell.angle_gamma   90.00
#
_symmetry.space_group_name_H-M   'P 1'
#
loop_
_entity.id
_entity.type
_entity.pdbx_description
1 polymer ?
#
loop_
_entity_poly.entity_id
_entity_poly.type
_entity_poly.pdbx_seq_one_letter_code
_entity_poly.pdbx_strand_id
1 'polypeptide(L)'
;MSAKSVASESGRSTHTFSTYYVYHEGEEHFLLSPVRKPPKVKKKKNKADQDDNADPEKGKAEAECKEVVADEDCYFVHQPYVSFHSPPRTLRRGNSKHGIPICLMQNSWCWKRWKLQFGERLADVIDARGVVSWEYNGNDTEEDKALQGYKVRSWRLWGESGKEYHREVNEMRKREALGKESHSPSLSNACIPTHPVVEEVHYLDWLSPMSKDVRCYRFQYAGLDFYWKGTHLESDGAFKAVFLRHNHLKLVVRLPNQTLLQQESNSEESSELCLAKFTSSIDPEMTGTLELFESVITGRLQHHLLSVGHTTPIDTHDVLIATAMCMIIGEWQKRKWVKGVAWGLIGAGVESADP
;
A
#
# COMPACT_ATOMS: atom_id res chain seq x y z
N MET A 1 -41.89 16.20 9.67
CA MET A 1 -41.51 16.95 8.45
C MET A 1 -40.50 16.09 7.70
N SER A 2 -40.84 15.67 6.48
CA SER A 2 -40.14 14.64 5.72
C SER A 2 -38.98 15.26 4.93
N ALA A 3 -37.76 14.74 5.15
CA ALA A 3 -36.57 15.16 4.43
C ALA A 3 -36.62 14.65 2.99
N LYS A 4 -36.95 15.54 2.06
CA LYS A 4 -36.78 15.30 0.63
C LYS A 4 -35.28 15.42 0.31
N SER A 5 -34.68 14.26 0.07
CA SER A 5 -33.41 14.08 -0.62
C SER A 5 -33.43 14.83 -1.96
N VAL A 6 -32.52 15.78 -2.13
CA VAL A 6 -32.17 16.37 -3.43
C VAL A 6 -31.16 15.42 -4.08
N ALA A 7 -31.66 14.32 -4.61
CA ALA A 7 -30.95 13.55 -5.61
C ALA A 7 -31.30 14.17 -6.98
N SER A 8 -30.37 14.92 -7.57
CA SER A 8 -30.51 15.34 -8.96
C SER A 8 -30.46 14.10 -9.84
N GLU A 9 -31.59 13.75 -10.45
CA GLU A 9 -31.69 12.79 -11.55
C GLU A 9 -30.96 13.35 -12.78
N SER A 10 -29.67 13.03 -12.92
CA SER A 10 -28.99 13.01 -14.21
C SER A 10 -28.71 11.54 -14.55
N GLY A 11 -29.03 11.14 -15.79
CA GLY A 11 -29.28 9.77 -16.23
C GLY A 11 -28.38 8.68 -15.64
N ARG A 12 -28.98 7.51 -15.39
CA ARG A 12 -28.31 6.25 -15.06
C ARG A 12 -27.38 5.80 -16.19
N SER A 13 -26.24 6.46 -16.37
CA SER A 13 -25.06 5.75 -16.85
C SER A 13 -24.75 4.68 -15.82
N THR A 14 -24.70 3.41 -16.23
CA THR A 14 -24.16 2.35 -15.39
C THR A 14 -22.72 2.69 -15.09
N HIS A 15 -22.48 3.37 -13.97
CA HIS A 15 -21.13 3.67 -13.54
C HIS A 15 -20.41 2.35 -13.33
N THR A 16 -19.32 2.16 -14.06
CA THR A 16 -18.41 1.04 -13.86
C THR A 16 -17.49 1.39 -12.68
N PHE A 17 -17.34 0.45 -11.76
CA PHE A 17 -16.50 0.58 -10.58
C PHE A 17 -15.60 -0.64 -10.45
N SER A 18 -14.34 -0.44 -10.10
CA SER A 18 -13.47 -1.50 -9.59
C SER A 18 -13.48 -1.44 -8.07
N THR A 19 -13.85 -2.54 -7.43
CA THR A 19 -14.00 -2.61 -5.97
C THR A 19 -12.95 -3.55 -5.41
N TYR A 20 -12.15 -3.06 -4.48
CA TYR A 20 -11.11 -3.81 -3.78
C TYR A 20 -11.42 -3.90 -2.28
N TYR A 21 -11.44 -5.12 -1.76
CA TYR A 21 -11.50 -5.39 -0.32
C TYR A 21 -10.08 -5.42 0.23
N VAL A 22 -9.80 -4.55 1.20
CA VAL A 22 -8.46 -4.39 1.78
C VAL A 22 -8.38 -5.21 3.06
N TYR A 23 -7.51 -6.21 3.06
CA TYR A 23 -7.27 -7.12 4.18
C TYR A 23 -5.89 -6.89 4.80
N HIS A 24 -5.80 -7.04 6.12
CA HIS A 24 -4.51 -7.15 6.80
C HIS A 24 -4.03 -8.61 6.77
N GLU A 25 -2.81 -8.83 6.30
CA GLU A 25 -2.14 -10.13 6.35
C GLU A 25 -0.97 -10.08 7.33
N GLY A 26 -1.19 -10.56 8.55
CA GLY A 26 -0.25 -10.34 9.65
C GLY A 26 -0.26 -8.88 10.11
N GLU A 27 0.84 -8.43 10.72
CA GLU A 27 0.94 -7.07 11.26
C GLU A 27 1.31 -6.02 10.20
N GLU A 28 2.03 -6.42 9.15
CA GLU A 28 2.76 -5.48 8.29
C GLU A 28 2.45 -5.64 6.79
N HIS A 29 1.62 -6.62 6.38
CA HIS A 29 1.24 -6.82 4.98
C HIS A 29 -0.23 -6.51 4.74
N PHE A 30 -0.56 -6.18 3.49
CA PHE A 30 -1.92 -5.94 3.05
C PHE A 30 -2.18 -6.67 1.74
N LEU A 31 -3.39 -7.20 1.62
CA LEU A 31 -3.91 -7.75 0.37
C LEU A 31 -5.12 -6.92 -0.05
N LEU A 32 -5.14 -6.49 -1.30
CA LEU A 32 -6.31 -5.92 -1.96
C LEU A 32 -6.81 -6.96 -2.95
N SER A 33 -8.06 -7.37 -2.80
CA SER A 33 -8.67 -8.38 -3.66
C SER A 33 -10.02 -7.87 -4.19
N PRO A 34 -10.34 -8.08 -5.47
CA PRO A 34 -11.66 -7.75 -6.01
C PRO A 34 -12.74 -8.70 -5.47
N VAL A 35 -12.33 -9.85 -4.95
CA VAL A 35 -13.23 -10.86 -4.40
C VAL A 35 -13.23 -10.77 -2.87
N ARG A 36 -14.43 -10.71 -2.30
CA ARG A 36 -14.57 -10.71 -0.84
C ARG A 36 -14.21 -12.08 -0.29
N LYS A 37 -13.20 -12.15 0.59
CA LYS A 37 -12.87 -13.37 1.34
C LYS A 37 -14.07 -13.82 2.19
N PRO A 38 -14.35 -15.14 2.26
CA PRO A 38 -15.39 -15.64 3.15
C PRO A 38 -15.00 -15.36 4.61
N PRO A 39 -15.97 -15.08 5.49
CA PRO A 39 -15.70 -14.89 6.91
C PRO A 39 -14.99 -16.13 7.47
N LYS A 40 -13.88 -15.94 8.19
CA LYS A 40 -13.25 -17.05 8.90
C LYS A 40 -14.21 -17.54 9.98
N VAL A 41 -14.79 -18.72 9.76
CA VAL A 41 -15.56 -19.40 10.78
C VAL A 41 -14.56 -19.78 11.87
N LYS A 42 -14.56 -19.05 12.99
CA LYS A 42 -13.81 -19.43 14.18
C LYS A 42 -14.37 -20.78 14.63
N LYS A 43 -13.77 -21.88 14.20
CA LYS A 43 -14.02 -23.21 14.77
C LYS A 43 -13.74 -23.04 16.27
N LYS A 44 -14.80 -22.98 17.08
CA LYS A 44 -14.66 -23.09 18.53
C LYS A 44 -14.00 -24.44 18.74
N LYS A 45 -12.70 -24.44 19.07
CA LYS A 45 -12.05 -25.65 19.60
C LYS A 45 -12.77 -25.96 20.90
N ASN A 46 -13.82 -26.77 20.83
CA ASN A 46 -14.39 -27.38 22.01
C ASN A 46 -13.25 -28.18 22.62
N LYS A 47 -12.91 -27.85 23.87
CA LYS A 47 -11.84 -28.46 24.64
C LYS A 47 -12.11 -29.93 25.01
N ALA A 48 -13.11 -30.56 24.39
CA ALA A 48 -13.66 -31.87 24.74
C ALA A 48 -13.21 -33.00 23.81
N ASP A 49 -12.68 -32.71 22.62
CA ASP A 49 -12.22 -33.73 21.66
C ASP A 49 -10.68 -33.79 21.60
N GLN A 50 -10.05 -33.80 22.77
CA GLN A 50 -8.64 -34.20 22.90
C GLN A 50 -8.61 -35.71 23.16
N ASP A 51 -9.10 -36.47 22.18
CA ASP A 51 -8.93 -37.92 22.12
C ASP A 51 -7.71 -38.19 21.25
N ASP A 52 -6.73 -38.91 21.81
CA ASP A 52 -5.34 -39.07 21.34
C ASP A 52 -5.16 -39.90 20.05
N ASN A 53 -6.16 -39.94 19.15
CA ASN A 53 -6.10 -40.69 17.89
C ASN A 53 -6.39 -39.81 16.67
N ALA A 54 -5.70 -38.67 16.56
CA ALA A 54 -5.72 -37.85 15.35
C ALA A 54 -4.72 -38.39 14.32
N ASP A 55 -5.27 -39.09 13.34
CA ASP A 55 -4.61 -39.58 12.13
C ASP A 55 -3.81 -38.44 11.42
N PRO A 56 -2.47 -38.57 11.23
CA PRO A 56 -1.62 -37.50 10.69
C PRO A 56 -1.92 -37.12 9.22
N GLU A 57 -2.78 -37.85 8.51
CA GLU A 57 -3.17 -37.53 7.13
C GLU A 57 -4.19 -36.39 7.02
N LYS A 58 -4.98 -36.10 8.07
CA LYS A 58 -6.03 -35.07 8.01
C LYS A 58 -5.50 -33.63 8.05
N GLY A 59 -4.25 -33.43 8.48
CA GLY A 59 -3.58 -32.13 8.51
C GLY A 59 -3.03 -31.64 7.15
N LYS A 60 -2.93 -32.53 6.15
CA LYS A 60 -2.48 -32.14 4.80
C LYS A 60 -3.60 -31.62 3.91
N ALA A 61 -4.84 -32.07 4.09
CA ALA A 61 -5.98 -31.64 3.28
C ALA A 61 -6.43 -30.19 3.54
N GLU A 62 -6.16 -29.62 4.73
CA GLU A 62 -6.42 -28.18 4.99
C GLU A 62 -5.28 -27.27 4.53
N ALA A 63 -4.05 -27.79 4.36
CA ALA A 63 -2.92 -27.08 3.76
C ALA A 63 -2.97 -27.06 2.22
N GLU A 64 -3.76 -27.96 1.64
CA GLU A 64 -4.09 -28.03 0.22
C GLU A 64 -5.35 -27.20 -0.12
N CYS A 65 -5.63 -26.15 0.67
CA CYS A 65 -6.56 -25.09 0.29
C CYS A 65 -5.98 -24.33 -0.89
N LYS A 66 -6.21 -24.87 -2.09
CA LYS A 66 -6.17 -24.25 -3.42
C LYS A 66 -5.04 -23.25 -3.63
N GLU A 67 -4.12 -23.59 -4.54
CA GLU A 67 -3.61 -22.56 -5.46
C GLU A 67 -4.82 -21.85 -6.05
N VAL A 68 -5.24 -20.77 -5.38
CA VAL A 68 -6.14 -19.79 -5.94
C VAL A 68 -5.33 -19.25 -7.10
N VAL A 69 -5.72 -19.65 -8.31
CA VAL A 69 -5.25 -19.08 -9.59
C VAL A 69 -4.96 -17.62 -9.30
N ALA A 70 -3.71 -17.21 -9.53
CA ALA A 70 -3.26 -15.86 -9.23
C ALA A 70 -4.23 -14.89 -9.90
N ASP A 71 -5.18 -14.36 -9.14
CA ASP A 71 -6.14 -13.39 -9.65
C ASP A 71 -5.33 -12.20 -10.12
N GLU A 72 -5.30 -12.00 -11.43
CA GLU A 72 -4.46 -11.00 -12.11
C GLU A 72 -4.75 -9.59 -11.60
N ASP A 73 -5.95 -9.38 -11.06
CA ASP A 73 -6.45 -8.10 -10.53
C ASP A 73 -6.24 -7.92 -9.01
N CYS A 74 -5.43 -8.76 -8.35
CA CYS A 74 -5.10 -8.53 -6.94
C CYS A 74 -3.87 -7.60 -6.79
N TYR A 75 -3.78 -6.93 -5.63
CA TYR A 75 -2.57 -6.23 -5.22
C TYR A 75 -2.11 -6.70 -3.85
N PHE A 76 -0.78 -6.77 -3.66
CA PHE A 76 -0.17 -7.13 -2.40
C PHE A 76 0.85 -6.08 -1.96
N VAL A 77 0.71 -5.56 -0.75
CA VAL A 77 1.69 -4.67 -0.13
C VAL A 77 2.55 -5.47 0.84
N HIS A 78 3.82 -5.64 0.49
CA HIS A 78 4.79 -6.31 1.33
C HIS A 78 5.69 -5.31 2.06
N GLN A 79 5.67 -5.32 3.39
CA GLN A 79 6.69 -4.69 4.24
C GLN A 79 7.81 -5.71 4.56
N PRO A 80 8.99 -5.59 3.94
CA PRO A 80 10.13 -6.41 4.33
C PRO A 80 10.62 -6.02 5.73
N TYR A 81 11.19 -6.99 6.46
CA TYR A 81 11.84 -6.77 7.74
C TYR A 81 13.33 -7.13 7.66
N VAL A 82 14.17 -6.13 7.87
CA VAL A 82 15.64 -6.25 7.96
C VAL A 82 16.06 -5.52 9.23
N SER A 83 16.74 -6.22 10.15
CA SER A 83 17.05 -5.63 11.45
C SER A 83 17.94 -4.39 11.30
N PHE A 84 17.67 -3.39 12.15
CA PHE A 84 18.34 -2.08 12.16
C PHE A 84 18.14 -1.23 10.90
N HIS A 85 17.24 -1.64 10.01
CA HIS A 85 16.88 -0.91 8.81
C HIS A 85 15.36 -0.73 8.72
N SER A 86 14.93 0.29 7.98
CA SER A 86 13.53 0.52 7.64
C SER A 86 13.40 0.49 6.12
N PRO A 87 13.42 -0.71 5.50
CA PRO A 87 13.29 -0.83 4.05
C PRO A 87 11.91 -0.34 3.58
N PRO A 88 11.83 0.20 2.34
CA PRO A 88 10.56 0.62 1.77
C PRO A 88 9.60 -0.57 1.64
N ARG A 89 8.30 -0.29 1.67
CA ARG A 89 7.28 -1.27 1.30
C ARG A 89 7.34 -1.48 -0.21
N THR A 90 6.92 -2.66 -0.66
CA THR A 90 6.76 -2.96 -2.09
C THR A 90 5.28 -3.20 -2.38
N LEU A 91 4.71 -2.42 -3.29
CA LEU A 91 3.42 -2.74 -3.91
C LEU A 91 3.68 -3.71 -5.06
N ARG A 92 2.90 -4.78 -5.11
CA ARG A 92 3.05 -5.87 -6.08
C ARG A 92 1.71 -6.18 -6.73
N ARG A 93 1.71 -6.53 -8.01
CA ARG A 93 0.56 -7.14 -8.67
C ARG A 93 0.47 -8.62 -8.27
N GLY A 94 -0.76 -9.10 -8.09
CA GLY A 94 -1.07 -10.43 -7.57
C GLY A 94 -1.38 -10.46 -6.08
N ASN A 95 -1.64 -11.66 -5.57
CA ASN A 95 -2.18 -11.89 -4.22
C ASN A 95 -1.11 -12.28 -3.17
N SER A 96 0.18 -12.19 -3.50
CA SER A 96 1.24 -12.68 -2.62
C SER A 96 2.50 -11.82 -2.66
N LYS A 97 3.39 -12.05 -1.69
CA LYS A 97 4.72 -11.44 -1.64
C LYS A 97 5.63 -11.84 -2.80
N HIS A 98 5.25 -12.79 -3.65
CA HIS A 98 6.01 -13.21 -4.83
C HIS A 98 5.51 -12.53 -6.11
N GLY A 99 4.44 -11.72 -6.00
CA GLY A 99 3.96 -10.89 -7.10
C GLY A 99 5.00 -9.92 -7.63
N ILE A 100 4.77 -9.45 -8.86
CA ILE A 100 5.67 -8.53 -9.58
C ILE A 100 5.62 -7.17 -8.87
N PRO A 101 6.74 -6.68 -8.33
CA PRO A 101 6.79 -5.36 -7.70
C PRO A 101 6.68 -4.25 -8.74
N ILE A 102 5.81 -3.28 -8.46
CA ILE A 102 5.49 -2.16 -9.35
C ILE A 102 5.79 -0.80 -8.69
N CYS A 103 5.87 -0.74 -7.36
CA CYS A 103 6.19 0.50 -6.65
C CYS A 103 6.96 0.25 -5.35
N LEU A 104 7.99 1.04 -5.10
CA LEU A 104 8.61 1.20 -3.78
C LEU A 104 7.94 2.35 -3.04
N MET A 105 7.43 2.08 -1.84
CA MET A 105 6.74 3.05 -0.99
C MET A 105 7.58 3.32 0.26
N GLN A 106 8.26 4.46 0.28
CA GLN A 106 9.08 4.88 1.39
C GLN A 106 8.36 5.94 2.20
N ASN A 107 8.20 5.72 3.50
CA ASN A 107 7.63 6.71 4.41
C ASN A 107 8.72 7.57 5.05
N SER A 108 8.48 8.87 5.12
CA SER A 108 9.26 9.78 5.95
C SER A 108 8.91 9.63 7.42
N TRP A 109 9.66 10.32 8.28
CA TRP A 109 9.30 10.50 9.67
C TRP A 109 7.88 11.08 9.81
N CYS A 110 7.10 10.53 10.74
CA CYS A 110 5.75 10.95 11.12
C CYS A 110 4.70 10.82 10.02
N TRP A 111 4.92 9.94 9.03
CA TRP A 111 3.97 9.67 7.94
C TRP A 111 3.63 10.91 7.10
N LYS A 112 4.42 11.99 7.26
CA LYS A 112 4.13 13.29 6.67
C LYS A 112 4.28 13.27 5.16
N ARG A 113 5.26 12.52 4.65
CA ARG A 113 5.56 12.41 3.23
C ARG A 113 5.82 10.95 2.89
N TRP A 114 5.30 10.52 1.76
CA TRP A 114 5.64 9.26 1.13
C TRP A 114 6.34 9.54 -0.18
N LYS A 115 7.46 8.86 -0.42
CA LYS A 115 8.14 8.80 -1.71
C LYS A 115 7.74 7.49 -2.39
N LEU A 116 7.15 7.61 -3.57
CA LEU A 116 6.68 6.50 -4.39
C LEU A 116 7.58 6.42 -5.61
N GLN A 117 8.31 5.32 -5.79
CA GLN A 117 9.17 5.10 -6.97
C GLN A 117 8.56 3.96 -7.79
N PHE A 118 8.24 4.24 -9.05
CA PHE A 118 7.64 3.29 -9.99
C PHE A 118 8.63 2.89 -11.08
N GLY A 119 8.51 1.66 -11.57
CA GLY A 119 9.28 1.19 -12.72
C GLY A 119 8.98 -0.28 -13.02
N GLU A 120 8.92 -0.64 -14.31
CA GLU A 120 8.61 -2.01 -14.74
C GLU A 120 9.71 -3.01 -14.34
N ARG A 121 10.94 -2.49 -14.21
CA ARG A 121 12.15 -3.27 -13.91
C ARG A 121 12.45 -3.39 -12.42
N LEU A 122 11.53 -3.00 -11.55
CA LEU A 122 11.71 -3.17 -10.10
C LEU A 122 11.89 -4.64 -9.70
N ALA A 123 11.35 -5.58 -10.48
CA ALA A 123 11.54 -7.02 -10.27
C ALA A 123 13.01 -7.46 -10.38
N ASP A 124 13.81 -6.80 -11.23
CA ASP A 124 15.22 -7.13 -11.44
C ASP A 124 16.11 -6.74 -10.25
N VAL A 125 15.68 -5.74 -9.48
CA VAL A 125 16.50 -5.16 -8.41
C VAL A 125 16.07 -5.60 -7.01
N ILE A 126 14.82 -6.05 -6.85
CA ILE A 126 14.29 -6.51 -5.56
C ILE A 126 14.63 -7.98 -5.35
N ASP A 127 15.41 -8.28 -4.31
CA ASP A 127 15.71 -9.68 -3.96
C ASP A 127 14.54 -10.40 -3.26
N ALA A 128 14.72 -11.69 -3.00
CA ALA A 128 13.74 -12.54 -2.34
C ALA A 128 13.41 -12.17 -0.87
N ARG A 129 14.14 -11.23 -0.25
CA ARG A 129 13.73 -10.62 1.05
C ARG A 129 12.67 -9.55 0.85
N GLY A 130 12.46 -9.11 -0.38
CA GLY A 130 11.56 -8.02 -0.74
C GLY A 130 12.19 -6.64 -0.63
N VAL A 131 13.53 -6.55 -0.60
CA VAL A 131 14.27 -5.28 -0.53
C VAL A 131 15.12 -5.10 -1.78
N VAL A 132 15.51 -3.85 -2.07
CA VAL A 132 16.48 -3.56 -3.14
C VAL A 132 17.82 -4.22 -2.81
N SER A 133 18.34 -4.98 -3.76
CA SER A 133 19.63 -5.64 -3.68
C SER A 133 20.76 -4.62 -3.57
N TRP A 134 21.78 -4.92 -2.78
CA TRP A 134 22.92 -4.02 -2.56
C TRP A 134 23.66 -3.64 -3.84
N GLU A 135 23.65 -4.51 -4.84
CA GLU A 135 24.29 -4.30 -6.15
C GLU A 135 23.71 -3.13 -6.94
N TYR A 136 22.48 -2.71 -6.61
CA TYR A 136 21.80 -1.59 -7.28
C TYR A 136 21.80 -0.30 -6.43
N ASN A 137 22.61 -0.25 -5.37
CA ASN A 137 22.66 0.90 -4.48
C ASN A 137 23.25 2.13 -5.19
N GLY A 138 22.46 3.20 -5.32
CA GLY A 138 22.90 4.46 -5.89
C GLY A 138 23.00 4.48 -7.43
N ASN A 139 22.30 3.58 -8.11
CA ASN A 139 22.40 3.40 -9.58
C ASN A 139 21.82 4.55 -10.43
N ASP A 140 21.39 5.67 -9.86
CA ASP A 140 20.83 6.78 -10.62
C ASP A 140 21.53 8.11 -10.28
N THR A 141 21.74 8.93 -11.31
CA THR A 141 22.28 10.29 -11.19
C THR A 141 21.27 11.26 -10.59
N GLU A 142 19.97 10.98 -10.77
CA GLU A 142 18.92 11.77 -10.12
C GLU A 142 18.72 11.26 -8.69
N GLU A 143 18.99 12.10 -7.69
CA GLU A 143 18.88 11.76 -6.26
C GLU A 143 17.51 11.16 -5.89
N ASP A 144 16.46 11.61 -6.58
CA ASP A 144 15.09 11.15 -6.35
C ASP A 144 14.81 9.76 -6.94
N LYS A 145 15.50 9.36 -8.00
CA LYS A 145 15.37 8.01 -8.58
C LYS A 145 16.37 7.03 -7.99
N ALA A 146 17.40 7.52 -7.29
CA ALA A 146 18.40 6.68 -6.65
C ALA A 146 17.75 5.64 -5.72
N LEU A 147 18.15 4.38 -5.92
CA LEU A 147 17.70 3.25 -5.13
C LEU A 147 18.61 3.03 -3.92
N GLN A 148 18.01 2.79 -2.76
CA GLN A 148 18.74 2.41 -1.55
C GLN A 148 18.83 0.89 -1.45
N GLY A 149 20.00 0.32 -1.71
CA GLY A 149 20.25 -1.11 -1.61
C GLY A 149 20.54 -1.56 -0.17
N TYR A 150 20.22 -2.82 0.15
CA TYR A 150 20.40 -3.38 1.49
C TYR A 150 21.38 -4.57 1.46
N LYS A 151 22.51 -4.45 2.16
CA LYS A 151 23.54 -5.51 2.20
C LYS A 151 23.03 -6.76 2.95
N VAL A 152 23.30 -7.94 2.39
CA VAL A 152 23.10 -9.22 3.08
C VAL A 152 24.25 -9.47 4.05
N ARG A 153 23.98 -9.53 5.35
CA ARG A 153 24.97 -9.80 6.40
C ARG A 153 25.35 -11.28 6.45
N SER A 154 26.41 -11.62 7.19
CA SER A 154 26.82 -13.01 7.44
C SER A 154 25.96 -13.69 8.53
N TRP A 155 25.26 -12.90 9.33
CA TRP A 155 24.38 -13.34 10.40
C TRP A 155 22.98 -12.77 10.18
N ARG A 156 21.98 -13.48 10.71
CA ARG A 156 20.55 -13.14 10.60
C ARG A 156 19.91 -13.18 11.98
N LEU A 157 19.05 -12.19 12.25
CA LEU A 157 18.21 -12.19 13.44
C LEU A 157 16.88 -12.90 13.19
N TRP A 158 16.22 -13.30 14.29
CA TRP A 158 14.94 -13.95 14.21
C TRP A 158 13.88 -13.01 13.61
N GLY A 159 13.00 -13.55 12.77
CA GLY A 159 11.96 -12.78 12.08
C GLY A 159 12.36 -12.08 10.77
N GLU A 160 13.65 -11.93 10.43
CA GLU A 160 14.07 -11.23 9.18
C GLU A 160 13.51 -11.90 7.91
N SER A 161 13.12 -11.10 6.91
CA SER A 161 12.63 -11.58 5.61
C SER A 161 13.71 -12.36 4.83
N GLY A 162 13.28 -13.27 3.94
CA GLY A 162 14.15 -14.02 3.01
C GLY A 162 15.20 -14.91 3.66
N LYS A 163 14.76 -15.76 4.61
CA LYS A 163 15.61 -16.74 5.31
C LYS A 163 16.36 -17.68 4.36
N GLU A 164 15.70 -18.18 3.33
CA GLU A 164 16.27 -19.08 2.33
C GLU A 164 17.33 -18.38 1.50
N TYR A 165 17.01 -17.22 0.95
CA TYR A 165 17.96 -16.35 0.25
C TYR A 165 19.21 -16.03 1.08
N HIS A 166 19.06 -15.70 2.38
CA HIS A 166 20.21 -15.49 3.26
C HIS A 166 21.11 -16.73 3.41
N ARG A 167 20.53 -17.94 3.42
CA ARG A 167 21.30 -19.19 3.48
C ARG A 167 22.05 -19.41 2.17
N GLU A 168 21.36 -19.26 1.05
CA GLU A 168 21.93 -19.40 -0.30
C GLU A 168 23.12 -18.46 -0.50
N VAL A 169 22.95 -17.17 -0.24
CA VAL A 169 24.01 -16.15 -0.39
C VAL A 169 25.22 -16.48 0.50
N ASN A 170 25.00 -16.96 1.73
CA ASN A 170 26.12 -17.30 2.62
C ASN A 170 26.78 -18.64 2.26
N GLU A 171 26.04 -19.60 1.71
CA GLU A 171 26.62 -20.82 1.15
C GLU A 171 27.48 -20.50 -0.08
N MET A 172 27.01 -19.62 -0.97
CA MET A 172 27.80 -19.14 -2.11
C MET A 172 29.12 -18.51 -1.65
N ARG A 173 29.06 -17.55 -0.69
CA ARG A 173 30.26 -16.93 -0.11
C ARG A 173 31.22 -17.94 0.53
N LYS A 174 30.69 -18.98 1.18
CA LYS A 174 31.52 -20.06 1.76
C LYS A 174 32.20 -20.90 0.67
N ARG A 175 31.48 -21.24 -0.40
CA ARG A 175 32.05 -21.96 -1.55
C ARG A 175 33.14 -21.14 -2.23
N GLU A 176 32.91 -19.85 -2.44
CA GLU A 176 33.91 -18.91 -2.98
C GLU A 176 35.15 -18.80 -2.08
N ALA A 177 34.99 -18.78 -0.75
CA ALA A 177 36.11 -18.72 0.18
C ALA A 177 36.95 -20.01 0.22
N LEU A 178 36.33 -21.18 -0.05
CA LEU A 178 37.02 -22.48 -0.10
C LEU A 178 37.67 -22.74 -1.47
N GLY A 179 37.10 -22.19 -2.55
CA GLY A 179 37.65 -22.23 -3.90
C GLY A 179 38.80 -21.23 -4.07
N LYS A 180 40.01 -21.65 -3.71
CA LYS A 180 41.25 -20.88 -3.88
C LYS A 180 41.70 -20.83 -5.36
N GLU A 181 40.85 -20.33 -6.25
CA GLU A 181 41.24 -19.97 -7.62
C GLU A 181 40.64 -18.63 -8.03
N SER A 182 41.51 -17.81 -8.59
CA SER A 182 41.40 -16.41 -8.97
C SER A 182 40.46 -16.16 -10.15
N HIS A 183 39.25 -16.70 -10.11
CA HIS A 183 38.15 -16.21 -10.92
C HIS A 183 36.97 -16.05 -9.98
N SER A 184 36.93 -14.93 -9.27
CA SER A 184 35.67 -14.46 -8.71
C SER A 184 34.66 -14.48 -9.85
N PRO A 185 33.58 -15.28 -9.81
CA PRO A 185 32.38 -14.90 -10.52
C PRO A 185 31.92 -13.68 -9.74
N SER A 186 32.52 -12.55 -10.05
CA SER A 186 32.08 -11.30 -9.51
C SER A 186 30.62 -11.24 -9.97
N LEU A 187 29.70 -11.34 -9.01
CA LEU A 187 28.33 -10.93 -9.22
C LEU A 187 28.27 -9.49 -9.78
N SER A 188 29.41 -8.76 -9.83
CA SER A 188 29.64 -7.54 -10.62
C SER A 188 29.60 -7.69 -12.15
N ASN A 189 29.31 -8.88 -12.71
CA ASN A 189 28.85 -8.98 -14.10
C ASN A 189 27.31 -9.03 -14.19
N ALA A 190 26.59 -8.79 -13.10
CA ALA A 190 25.24 -8.25 -13.19
C ALA A 190 25.37 -6.95 -13.99
N CYS A 191 25.07 -7.04 -15.28
CA CYS A 191 25.04 -5.94 -16.21
C CYS A 191 24.22 -4.84 -15.52
N ILE A 192 24.91 -3.81 -15.00
CA ILE A 192 24.23 -2.67 -14.41
C ILE A 192 23.27 -2.21 -15.49
N PRO A 193 21.95 -2.18 -15.21
CA PRO A 193 20.96 -1.77 -16.18
C PRO A 193 21.42 -0.49 -16.86
N THR A 194 21.64 -0.55 -18.18
CA THR A 194 21.92 0.64 -19.00
C THR A 194 20.74 1.60 -19.03
N HIS A 195 19.56 1.13 -18.62
CA HIS A 195 18.32 1.88 -18.53
C HIS A 195 17.94 2.17 -17.07
N PRO A 196 17.31 3.33 -16.80
CA PRO A 196 16.85 3.67 -15.46
C PRO A 196 15.88 2.59 -14.96
N VAL A 197 16.07 2.13 -13.73
CA VAL A 197 15.19 1.15 -13.08
C VAL A 197 13.91 1.82 -12.58
N VAL A 198 14.03 3.08 -12.15
CA VAL A 198 12.92 3.91 -11.69
C VAL A 198 12.58 4.90 -12.80
N GLU A 199 11.36 4.79 -13.32
CA GLU A 199 10.88 5.62 -14.42
C GLU A 199 10.24 6.91 -13.87
N GLU A 200 9.43 6.79 -12.83
CA GLU A 200 8.71 7.91 -12.24
C GLU A 200 8.80 7.91 -10.71
N VAL A 201 8.78 9.12 -10.15
CA VAL A 201 8.79 9.36 -8.71
C VAL A 201 7.66 10.33 -8.36
N HIS A 202 6.84 9.93 -7.40
CA HIS A 202 5.77 10.78 -6.87
C HIS A 202 5.92 10.98 -5.37
N TYR A 203 5.49 12.15 -4.92
CA TYR A 203 5.44 12.49 -3.51
C TYR A 203 4.00 12.66 -3.05
N LEU A 204 3.62 11.90 -2.02
CA LEU A 204 2.33 12.02 -1.36
C LEU A 204 2.54 12.68 0.01
N ASP A 205 2.07 13.91 0.13
CA ASP A 205 2.21 14.74 1.33
C ASP A 205 0.92 14.75 2.13
N TRP A 206 1.01 14.35 3.41
CA TRP A 206 -0.03 14.60 4.39
C TRP A 206 0.06 16.06 4.84
N LEU A 207 -0.86 16.89 4.35
CA LEU A 207 -0.81 18.35 4.57
C LEU A 207 -0.93 18.72 6.04
N SER A 208 -1.79 17.99 6.78
CA SER A 208 -2.11 18.30 8.17
C SER A 208 -2.19 17.04 9.04
N PRO A 209 -1.05 16.37 9.33
CA PRO A 209 -1.04 15.09 10.04
C PRO A 209 -1.55 15.20 11.47
N MET A 210 -1.47 16.38 12.10
CA MET A 210 -1.87 16.59 13.48
C MET A 210 -3.06 17.55 13.64
N SER A 211 -3.69 18.00 12.55
CA SER A 211 -4.86 18.88 12.65
C SER A 211 -6.12 18.13 13.09
N LYS A 212 -7.09 18.88 13.63
CA LYS A 212 -8.47 18.43 13.85
C LYS A 212 -9.27 18.41 12.53
N ASP A 213 -8.79 19.10 11.50
CA ASP A 213 -9.45 19.15 10.19
C ASP A 213 -9.51 17.80 9.50
N VAL A 214 -10.41 17.72 8.52
CA VAL A 214 -10.50 16.59 7.59
C VAL A 214 -9.12 16.29 7.02
N ARG A 215 -8.78 15.01 7.03
CA ARG A 215 -7.49 14.53 6.52
C ARG A 215 -7.34 14.92 5.06
N CYS A 216 -6.18 15.40 4.68
CA CYS A 216 -5.91 15.77 3.30
C CYS A 216 -4.50 15.33 2.94
N TYR A 217 -4.40 14.40 2.01
CA TYR A 217 -3.14 14.02 1.38
C TYR A 217 -3.12 14.59 -0.03
N ARG A 218 -2.00 15.17 -0.44
CA ARG A 218 -1.81 15.75 -1.78
C ARG A 218 -0.69 15.03 -2.50
N PHE A 219 -0.89 14.74 -3.77
CA PHE A 219 0.20 14.35 -4.67
C PHE A 219 -0.02 14.97 -6.05
N GLN A 220 1.05 15.03 -6.84
CA GLN A 220 0.99 15.49 -8.22
C GLN A 220 1.27 14.30 -9.15
N TYR A 221 0.45 14.14 -10.18
CA TYR A 221 0.61 13.14 -11.23
C TYR A 221 0.19 13.77 -12.55
N ALA A 222 0.98 13.59 -13.61
CA ALA A 222 0.73 14.21 -14.91
C ALA A 222 0.53 15.74 -14.89
N GLY A 223 1.19 16.44 -13.97
CA GLY A 223 0.99 17.88 -13.77
C GLY A 223 -0.31 18.27 -13.06
N LEU A 224 -1.21 17.32 -12.76
CA LEU A 224 -2.46 17.55 -12.05
C LEU A 224 -2.29 17.36 -10.55
N ASP A 225 -3.04 18.14 -9.77
CA ASP A 225 -3.10 18.02 -8.31
C ASP A 225 -4.22 17.04 -7.89
N PHE A 226 -3.82 16.02 -7.14
CA PHE A 226 -4.70 15.01 -6.57
C PHE A 226 -4.77 15.17 -5.06
N TYR A 227 -5.96 14.92 -4.50
CA TYR A 227 -6.23 15.04 -3.08
C TYR A 227 -7.03 13.86 -2.55
N TRP A 228 -6.48 13.13 -1.59
CA TRP A 228 -7.26 12.25 -0.72
C TRP A 228 -7.84 13.06 0.43
N LYS A 229 -9.13 13.39 0.34
CA LYS A 229 -9.86 14.20 1.32
C LYS A 229 -10.67 13.29 2.26
N GLY A 230 -10.56 13.52 3.56
CA GLY A 230 -11.40 12.89 4.57
C GLY A 230 -12.84 13.33 4.37
N THR A 231 -13.75 12.38 4.30
CA THR A 231 -15.18 12.68 4.29
C THR A 231 -15.69 12.57 5.73
N HIS A 232 -16.38 13.60 6.21
CA HIS A 232 -17.11 13.48 7.46
C HIS A 232 -18.12 12.34 7.33
N LEU A 233 -18.15 11.42 8.30
CA LEU A 233 -19.35 10.63 8.48
C LEU A 233 -20.44 11.63 8.88
N GLU A 234 -21.50 11.73 8.08
CA GLU A 234 -22.79 12.17 8.59
C GLU A 234 -23.17 11.16 9.68
N SER A 235 -22.84 11.50 10.92
CA SER A 235 -22.82 10.53 12.00
C SER A 235 -24.23 10.19 12.41
N ASP A 236 -24.67 8.98 12.08
CA ASP A 236 -25.84 8.34 12.69
C ASP A 236 -25.52 7.84 14.13
N GLY A 237 -24.73 8.62 14.88
CA GLY A 237 -24.35 8.37 16.28
C GLY A 237 -22.86 8.51 16.58
N ALA A 238 -22.51 9.41 17.50
CA ALA A 238 -21.14 9.77 17.89
C ALA A 238 -20.27 8.57 18.35
N PHE A 239 -20.88 7.52 18.91
CA PHE A 239 -20.14 6.36 19.42
C PHE A 239 -19.56 5.45 18.34
N LYS A 240 -20.17 5.37 17.15
CA LYS A 240 -19.68 4.49 16.07
C LYS A 240 -18.38 5.01 15.44
N ALA A 241 -18.16 6.32 15.44
CA ALA A 241 -16.96 6.93 14.88
C ALA A 241 -15.68 6.56 15.65
N VAL A 242 -15.76 6.28 16.95
CA VAL A 242 -14.62 5.91 17.79
C VAL A 242 -14.08 4.51 17.44
N PHE A 243 -14.94 3.61 16.97
CA PHE A 243 -14.56 2.23 16.66
C PHE A 243 -14.02 2.03 15.24
N LEU A 244 -14.16 3.02 14.35
CA LEU A 244 -13.62 2.93 13.00
C LEU A 244 -12.09 3.00 13.05
N ARG A 245 -11.45 1.96 12.49
CA ARG A 245 -9.99 1.86 12.40
C ARG A 245 -9.41 2.95 11.48
N HIS A 246 -10.14 3.34 10.45
CA HIS A 246 -9.73 4.35 9.48
C HIS A 246 -10.88 5.34 9.22
N ASN A 247 -10.56 6.50 8.67
CA ASN A 247 -11.59 7.44 8.20
C ASN A 247 -12.03 7.05 6.80
N HIS A 248 -13.24 7.46 6.40
CA HIS A 248 -13.63 7.43 5.00
C HIS A 248 -12.92 8.54 4.23
N LEU A 249 -12.45 8.22 3.04
CA LEU A 249 -11.62 9.11 2.22
C LEU A 249 -12.14 9.10 0.79
N LYS A 250 -12.08 10.24 0.12
CA LYS A 250 -12.36 10.39 -1.32
C LYS A 250 -11.13 10.91 -2.03
N LEU A 251 -10.79 10.32 -3.16
CA LEU A 251 -9.78 10.86 -4.06
C LEU A 251 -10.46 11.80 -5.03
N VAL A 252 -9.99 13.05 -5.08
CA VAL A 252 -10.39 14.03 -6.07
C VAL A 252 -9.18 14.54 -6.83
N VAL A 253 -9.34 14.81 -8.12
CA VAL A 253 -8.35 15.52 -8.94
C VAL A 253 -8.92 16.89 -9.31
N ARG A 254 -8.06 17.90 -9.30
CA ARG A 254 -8.39 19.23 -9.82
C ARG A 254 -7.97 19.29 -11.28
N LEU A 255 -8.94 19.40 -12.17
CA LEU A 255 -8.64 19.67 -13.57
C LEU A 255 -8.41 21.18 -13.76
N PRO A 256 -7.43 21.58 -14.59
CA PRO A 256 -7.35 22.98 -15.00
C PRO A 256 -8.66 23.37 -15.67
N ASN A 257 -9.26 24.47 -15.22
CA ASN A 257 -10.46 25.03 -15.85
C ASN A 257 -10.19 25.15 -17.35
N GLN A 258 -11.02 24.52 -18.19
CA GLN A 258 -10.96 24.78 -19.62
C GLN A 258 -11.43 26.21 -19.84
N THR A 259 -10.49 27.16 -19.85
CA THR A 259 -10.72 28.60 -19.74
C THR A 259 -11.29 29.26 -20.99
N LEU A 260 -12.14 28.59 -21.78
CA LEU A 260 -12.72 29.24 -22.95
C LEU A 260 -14.22 28.91 -23.08
N LEU A 261 -15.02 29.85 -22.58
CA LEU A 261 -16.37 30.20 -23.06
C LEU A 261 -17.62 29.66 -22.34
N GLN A 262 -17.62 29.40 -21.02
CA GLN A 262 -18.91 29.28 -20.31
C GLN A 262 -18.88 29.86 -18.88
N GLN A 263 -19.20 31.15 -18.85
CA GLN A 263 -20.16 31.84 -17.97
C GLN A 263 -20.06 31.65 -16.44
N GLU A 264 -19.86 32.80 -15.79
CA GLU A 264 -19.74 33.14 -14.37
C GLU A 264 -20.81 32.57 -13.41
N SER A 265 -20.87 31.24 -13.24
CA SER A 265 -21.50 30.67 -12.04
C SER A 265 -20.43 30.27 -11.03
N ASN A 266 -20.47 30.94 -9.88
CA ASN A 266 -19.48 30.99 -8.79
C ASN A 266 -19.29 29.66 -8.02
N SER A 267 -19.21 28.50 -8.68
CA SER A 267 -18.97 27.20 -8.04
C SER A 267 -17.53 26.73 -8.26
N GLU A 268 -16.64 27.08 -7.33
CA GLU A 268 -15.27 26.52 -7.25
C GLU A 268 -15.26 24.97 -7.24
N GLU A 269 -16.38 24.33 -6.87
CA GLU A 269 -16.55 22.87 -6.90
C GLU A 269 -16.64 22.25 -8.31
N SER A 270 -16.86 23.04 -9.36
CA SER A 270 -17.10 22.52 -10.72
C SER A 270 -15.87 21.90 -11.42
N SER A 271 -14.67 22.03 -10.84
CA SER A 271 -13.41 21.52 -11.42
C SER A 271 -12.88 20.24 -10.77
N GLU A 272 -13.52 19.77 -9.69
CA GLU A 272 -13.06 18.58 -8.97
C GLU A 272 -13.73 17.31 -9.50
N LEU A 273 -12.94 16.35 -9.99
CA LEU A 273 -13.42 15.02 -10.35
C LEU A 273 -13.12 14.02 -9.25
N CYS A 274 -14.14 13.33 -8.77
CA CYS A 274 -13.97 12.23 -7.81
C CYS A 274 -13.54 10.96 -8.57
N LEU A 275 -12.42 10.37 -8.18
CA LEU A 275 -11.81 9.22 -8.86
C LEU A 275 -11.88 7.93 -8.04
N ALA A 276 -11.91 8.04 -6.72
CA ALA A 276 -11.96 6.89 -5.84
C ALA A 276 -12.59 7.23 -4.50
N LYS A 277 -13.02 6.19 -3.79
CA LYS A 277 -13.54 6.28 -2.43
C LYS A 277 -13.02 5.10 -1.61
N PHE A 278 -12.47 5.40 -0.44
CA PHE A 278 -12.14 4.39 0.56
C PHE A 278 -13.12 4.44 1.72
N THR A 279 -13.75 3.30 1.99
CA THR A 279 -14.71 3.11 3.08
C THR A 279 -14.10 2.19 4.14
N SER A 280 -13.66 2.75 5.28
CA SER A 280 -13.20 1.95 6.42
C SER A 280 -14.25 0.94 6.89
N SER A 281 -13.77 -0.22 7.33
CA SER A 281 -14.56 -1.27 7.95
C SER A 281 -14.29 -1.36 9.46
N ILE A 282 -15.25 -1.95 10.17
CA ILE A 282 -15.16 -2.31 11.60
C ILE A 282 -14.64 -3.76 11.75
N ASP A 283 -14.70 -4.55 10.67
CA ASP A 283 -14.23 -5.93 10.63
C ASP A 283 -12.75 -6.00 11.06
N PRO A 284 -12.39 -6.87 12.02
CA PRO A 284 -11.01 -6.99 12.44
C PRO A 284 -10.05 -7.55 11.39
N GLU A 285 -10.55 -8.27 10.39
CA GLU A 285 -9.76 -8.88 9.32
C GLU A 285 -9.71 -8.00 8.06
N MET A 286 -10.71 -7.14 7.86
CA MET A 286 -10.82 -6.25 6.72
C MET A 286 -10.71 -4.78 7.14
N THR A 287 -9.72 -4.10 6.59
CA THR A 287 -9.43 -2.68 6.80
C THR A 287 -10.55 -1.78 6.26
N GLY A 288 -11.09 -2.14 5.09
CA GLY A 288 -12.11 -1.36 4.39
C GLY A 288 -12.29 -1.81 2.95
N THR A 289 -13.06 -1.02 2.20
CA THR A 289 -13.34 -1.21 0.78
C THR A 289 -12.84 0.02 0.02
N LEU A 290 -12.04 -0.20 -1.03
CA LEU A 290 -11.59 0.83 -1.96
C LEU A 290 -12.37 0.69 -3.27
N GLU A 291 -13.08 1.72 -3.67
CA GLU A 291 -13.86 1.78 -4.92
C GLU A 291 -13.18 2.78 -5.86
N LEU A 292 -12.83 2.36 -7.06
CA LEU A 292 -12.31 3.22 -8.13
C LEU A 292 -13.40 3.48 -9.16
N PHE A 293 -13.60 4.75 -9.53
CA PHE A 293 -14.64 5.18 -10.46
C PHE A 293 -14.15 5.06 -11.90
N GLU A 294 -14.14 3.83 -12.43
CA GLU A 294 -13.55 3.50 -13.75
C GLU A 294 -14.10 4.36 -14.89
N SER A 295 -15.42 4.59 -14.91
CA SER A 295 -16.04 5.49 -15.91
C SER A 295 -15.47 6.92 -15.89
N VAL A 296 -15.03 7.41 -14.73
CA VAL A 296 -14.43 8.75 -14.59
C VAL A 296 -12.94 8.71 -14.94
N ILE A 297 -12.24 7.66 -14.50
CA ILE A 297 -10.81 7.45 -14.76
C ILE A 297 -10.56 7.28 -16.26
N THR A 298 -11.17 6.26 -16.88
CA THR A 298 -11.00 5.95 -18.30
C THR A 298 -11.64 6.98 -19.23
N GLY A 299 -12.72 7.64 -18.78
CA GLY A 299 -13.42 8.64 -19.57
C GLY A 299 -12.77 10.02 -19.49
N ARG A 300 -12.90 10.68 -18.34
CA ARG A 300 -12.54 12.10 -18.19
C ARG A 300 -11.06 12.31 -17.90
N LEU A 301 -10.51 11.54 -16.96
CA LEU A 301 -9.11 11.69 -16.57
C LEU A 301 -8.19 11.29 -17.74
N GLN A 302 -8.37 10.08 -18.30
CA GLN A 302 -7.54 9.59 -19.40
C GLN A 302 -7.62 10.51 -20.63
N HIS A 303 -8.81 11.00 -20.99
CA HIS A 303 -8.94 11.96 -22.08
C HIS A 303 -8.13 13.24 -21.80
N HIS A 304 -8.15 13.74 -20.57
CA HIS A 304 -7.33 14.90 -20.20
C HIS A 304 -5.83 14.59 -20.29
N LEU A 305 -5.38 13.45 -19.74
CA LEU A 305 -3.98 13.00 -19.80
C LEU A 305 -3.48 12.89 -21.25
N LEU A 306 -4.29 12.30 -22.13
CA LEU A 306 -3.98 12.22 -23.57
C LEU A 306 -3.95 13.60 -24.22
N SER A 307 -4.86 14.50 -23.86
CA SER A 307 -4.92 15.86 -24.44
C SER A 307 -3.69 16.72 -24.10
N VAL A 308 -3.07 16.48 -22.94
CA VAL A 308 -1.83 17.16 -22.54
C VAL A 308 -0.57 16.43 -23.02
N GLY A 309 -0.73 15.39 -23.85
CA GLY A 309 0.38 14.61 -24.42
C GLY A 309 1.08 13.72 -23.39
N HIS A 310 0.44 13.41 -22.26
CA HIS A 310 1.03 12.57 -21.24
C HIS A 310 0.83 11.09 -21.61
N THR A 311 1.93 10.43 -21.97
CA THR A 311 2.00 8.99 -22.18
C THR A 311 2.93 8.41 -21.12
N THR A 312 2.40 8.02 -19.97
CA THR A 312 3.20 7.33 -18.96
C THR A 312 3.30 5.86 -19.31
N PRO A 313 4.49 5.25 -19.15
CA PRO A 313 4.61 3.79 -19.15
C PRO A 313 3.82 3.18 -17.96
N ILE A 314 3.68 3.92 -16.87
CA ILE A 314 3.02 3.46 -15.65
C ILE A 314 1.50 3.58 -15.76
N ASP A 315 0.83 2.52 -15.35
CA ASP A 315 -0.62 2.45 -15.26
C ASP A 315 -1.14 3.43 -14.19
N THR A 316 -2.04 4.33 -14.58
CA THR A 316 -2.70 5.25 -13.65
C THR A 316 -3.33 4.50 -12.47
N HIS A 317 -3.90 3.31 -12.71
CA HIS A 317 -4.49 2.49 -11.66
C HIS A 317 -3.46 2.12 -10.57
N ASP A 318 -2.24 1.76 -10.95
CA ASP A 318 -1.15 1.45 -10.00
C ASP A 318 -0.82 2.64 -9.10
N VAL A 319 -0.82 3.86 -9.66
CA VAL A 319 -0.60 5.11 -8.91
C VAL A 319 -1.74 5.34 -7.92
N LEU A 320 -2.99 5.13 -8.34
CA LEU A 320 -4.15 5.28 -7.46
C LEU A 320 -4.13 4.27 -6.30
N ILE A 321 -3.79 3.01 -6.57
CA ILE A 321 -3.66 1.97 -5.56
C ILE A 321 -2.51 2.29 -4.59
N ALA A 322 -1.33 2.65 -5.10
CA ALA A 322 -0.17 2.97 -4.25
C ALA A 322 -0.48 4.13 -3.29
N THR A 323 -1.06 5.22 -3.80
CA THR A 323 -1.40 6.39 -2.97
C THR A 323 -2.50 6.07 -1.95
N ALA A 324 -3.51 5.27 -2.33
CA ALA A 324 -4.52 4.78 -1.40
C ALA A 324 -3.89 3.98 -0.25
N MET A 325 -2.94 3.10 -0.56
CA MET A 325 -2.27 2.27 0.44
C MET A 325 -1.37 3.08 1.37
N CYS A 326 -0.62 4.07 0.87
CA CYS A 326 0.14 4.99 1.72
C CYS A 326 -0.74 5.68 2.77
N MET A 327 -1.90 6.16 2.35
CA MET A 327 -2.88 6.80 3.22
C MET A 327 -3.44 5.83 4.27
N ILE A 328 -3.88 4.63 3.85
CA ILE A 328 -4.40 3.59 4.76
C ILE A 328 -3.36 3.21 5.81
N ILE A 329 -2.12 2.95 5.37
CA ILE A 329 -1.01 2.57 6.24
C ILE A 329 -0.64 3.71 7.18
N GLY A 330 -0.53 4.94 6.67
CA GLY A 330 -0.20 6.12 7.48
C GLY A 330 -1.22 6.38 8.59
N GLU A 331 -2.52 6.25 8.30
CA GLU A 331 -3.58 6.36 9.30
C GLU A 331 -3.50 5.25 10.35
N TRP A 332 -3.27 4.00 9.92
CA TRP A 332 -3.11 2.87 10.84
C TRP A 332 -1.92 3.08 11.79
N GLN A 333 -0.75 3.43 11.25
CA GLN A 333 0.47 3.64 12.02
C GLN A 333 0.33 4.82 12.99
N LYS A 334 -0.29 5.92 12.55
CA LYS A 334 -0.59 7.05 13.43
C LYS A 334 -1.45 6.64 14.61
N ARG A 335 -2.51 5.86 14.38
CA ARG A 335 -3.40 5.41 15.46
C ARG A 335 -2.70 4.46 16.41
N LYS A 336 -1.86 3.55 15.91
CA LYS A 336 -1.01 2.68 16.74
C LYS A 336 -0.09 3.51 17.63
N TRP A 337 0.54 4.53 17.07
CA TRP A 337 1.41 5.44 17.82
C TRP A 337 0.65 6.26 18.87
N VAL A 338 -0.46 6.89 18.52
CA VAL A 338 -1.30 7.67 19.46
C VAL A 338 -1.78 6.79 20.62
N LYS A 339 -2.23 5.56 20.34
CA LYS A 339 -2.60 4.60 21.38
C LYS A 339 -1.41 4.26 22.27
N GLY A 340 -0.25 3.98 21.68
CA GLY A 340 0.98 3.70 22.43
C GLY A 340 1.37 4.83 23.38
N VAL A 341 1.34 6.08 22.90
CA VAL A 341 1.60 7.27 23.72
C VAL A 341 0.57 7.41 24.84
N ALA A 342 -0.73 7.28 24.53
CA ALA A 342 -1.79 7.38 25.53
C ALA A 342 -1.66 6.32 26.64
N TRP A 343 -1.41 5.06 26.27
CA TRP A 343 -1.16 3.98 27.23
C TRP A 343 0.09 4.23 28.07
N GLY A 344 1.17 4.72 27.47
CA GLY A 344 2.39 5.09 28.20
C GLY A 344 2.17 6.20 29.23
N LEU A 345 1.40 7.23 28.88
CA LEU A 345 1.03 8.32 29.80
C LEU A 345 0.14 7.84 30.94
N ILE A 346 -0.84 6.97 30.66
CA ILE A 346 -1.70 6.38 31.71
C ILE A 346 -0.87 5.50 32.65
N GLY A 347 0.02 4.66 32.13
CA GLY A 347 0.90 3.82 32.94
C GLY A 347 1.81 4.63 33.87
N ALA A 348 2.43 5.68 33.36
CA ALA A 348 3.28 6.58 34.17
C ALA A 348 2.49 7.34 35.25
N GLY A 349 1.22 7.69 34.97
CA GLY A 349 0.35 8.34 35.96
C GLY A 349 -0.03 7.44 37.13
N VAL A 350 -0.17 6.13 36.89
CA VAL A 350 -0.49 5.15 37.95
C VAL A 350 0.72 4.89 38.85
N GLU A 351 1.95 4.82 38.31
CA GLU A 351 3.17 4.65 39.12
C GLU A 351 3.51 5.87 39.98
N SER A 352 3.04 7.07 39.61
CA SER A 352 3.24 8.30 40.40
C SER A 352 2.22 8.49 41.55
N ALA A 353 1.26 7.57 41.71
CA ALA A 353 0.15 7.69 42.66
C ALA A 353 0.23 6.73 43.86
N ASP A 354 1.33 5.99 44.02
CA ASP A 354 1.60 5.20 45.23
C ASP A 354 2.47 6.01 46.22
N PRO A 355 1.90 6.51 47.34
CA PRO A 355 2.63 7.23 48.40
C PRO A 355 3.42 6.32 49.35
#